data_AF-A0A438D6E8-F1
#
_entry.id   AF-A0A438D6E8-F1
#
_cell.length_a   1.000
_cell.length_b   1.000
_cell.length_c   1.000
_cell.angle_alpha   90.00
_cell.angle_beta   90.00
_cell.angle_gamma   90.00
#
_symmetry.space_group_name_H-M   'P 1'
#
loop_
_entity.id
_entity.type
_entity.pdbx_description
1 polymer ?
#
loop_
_entity_poly.entity_id
_entity_poly.type
_entity_poly.pdbx_seq_one_letter_code
_entity_poly.pdbx_strand_id
1 'polypeptide(L)'
;MTPSSFLTLGKDLQTLKSLLLAFGHISGLKVNLDKSNIYGINLDQAHISRLAETLECKVSGWPILYLGLPLGGNPRAGGFWDPVIEEFQED
;
A
#
# COMPACT_ATOMS: atom_id res chain seq x y z
N MET A 1 8.17 -13.04 11.90
CA MET A 1 7.10 -12.39 12.71
C MET A 1 6.50 -13.45 13.64
N THR A 2 6.23 -13.15 14.91
CA THR A 2 5.59 -14.12 15.83
C THR A 2 4.06 -14.06 15.68
N PRO A 3 3.32 -15.13 15.99
CA PRO A 3 1.85 -15.12 15.91
C PRO A 3 1.20 -13.97 16.69
N SER A 4 1.71 -13.69 17.90
CA SER A 4 1.23 -12.57 18.73
C SER A 4 1.44 -11.21 18.04
N SER A 5 2.64 -10.96 17.49
CA SER A 5 2.91 -9.71 16.77
C SER A 5 2.04 -9.54 15.52
N PHE A 6 1.73 -10.62 14.81
CA PHE A 6 0.82 -10.56 13.66
C PHE A 6 -0.61 -10.22 14.08
N LEU A 7 -1.09 -10.81 15.18
CA LEU A 7 -2.43 -10.52 15.70
C LEU A 7 -2.57 -9.06 16.16
N THR A 8 -1.54 -8.52 16.82
CA THR A 8 -1.50 -7.10 17.19
C THR A 8 -1.54 -6.22 15.94
N LEU A 9 -0.70 -6.50 14.94
CA LEU A 9 -0.71 -5.76 13.67
C LEU A 9 -2.09 -5.78 12.99
N GLY A 10 -2.77 -6.92 12.98
CA GLY A 10 -4.13 -7.01 12.44
C GLY A 10 -5.13 -6.10 13.17
N LYS A 11 -5.04 -5.99 14.51
CA LYS A 11 -5.88 -5.08 15.29
C LYS A 11 -5.56 -3.61 15.02
N ASP A 12 -4.28 -3.27 14.90
CA ASP A 12 -3.85 -1.90 14.60
C ASP A 12 -4.35 -1.46 13.22
N LEU A 13 -4.29 -2.35 12.22
CA LEU A 13 -4.83 -2.08 10.89
C LEU A 13 -6.36 -1.92 10.88
N GLN A 14 -7.10 -2.74 11.64
CA GLN A 14 -8.55 -2.52 11.80
C GLN A 14 -8.88 -1.18 12.47
N THR A 15 -8.06 -0.77 13.42
CA THR A 15 -8.19 0.54 14.09
C THR A 15 -7.95 1.68 13.10
N LEU A 16 -6.89 1.57 12.28
CA LEU A 16 -6.59 2.54 11.22
C LEU A 16 -7.73 2.64 10.20
N LYS A 17 -8.27 1.51 9.75
CA LYS A 17 -9.44 1.50 8.84
C LYS A 17 -10.64 2.21 9.45
N SER A 18 -10.95 1.91 10.71
CA SER A 18 -12.05 2.56 11.42
C SER A 18 -11.84 4.07 11.53
N LEU A 19 -10.61 4.51 11.82
CA LEU A 19 -10.23 5.92 11.88
C LEU A 19 -10.39 6.61 10.52
N LEU A 20 -9.94 5.98 9.43
CA LEU A 20 -10.09 6.53 8.07
C LEU A 20 -11.56 6.66 7.68
N LEU A 21 -12.39 5.66 7.99
CA LEU A 21 -13.82 5.71 7.71
C LEU A 21 -14.52 6.81 8.53
N ALA A 22 -14.18 6.95 9.82
CA ALA A 22 -14.69 8.03 10.66
C ALA A 22 -14.25 9.41 10.14
N PHE A 23 -12.98 9.55 9.74
CA PHE A 23 -12.48 10.76 9.11
C PHE A 23 -13.25 11.10 7.82
N GLY A 24 -13.45 10.12 6.95
CA GLY A 24 -14.25 10.30 5.72
C GLY A 24 -15.65 10.79 6.05
N HIS A 25 -16.31 10.16 7.02
CA HIS A 25 -17.64 10.57 7.45
C HIS A 25 -17.68 12.01 7.98
N ILE A 26 -16.75 12.40 8.86
CA ILE A 26 -16.69 13.74 9.47
C ILE A 26 -16.33 14.82 8.44
N SER A 27 -15.42 14.50 7.51
CA SER A 27 -14.98 15.43 6.46
C SER A 27 -15.93 15.52 5.27
N GLY A 28 -16.95 14.66 5.19
CA GLY A 28 -17.81 14.54 4.01
C GLY A 28 -17.14 13.89 2.80
N LEU A 29 -16.02 13.20 3.01
CA LEU A 29 -15.27 12.48 1.98
C LEU A 29 -15.59 10.98 1.99
N LYS A 30 -15.50 10.34 0.82
CA LYS A 30 -15.57 8.87 0.73
C LYS A 30 -14.15 8.30 0.62
N VAL A 31 -13.74 7.54 1.62
CA VAL A 31 -12.49 6.76 1.55
C VAL A 31 -12.59 5.73 0.43
N ASN A 32 -11.60 5.71 -0.46
CA ASN A 32 -11.54 4.78 -1.58
C ASN A 32 -10.51 3.67 -1.28
N LEU A 33 -11.02 2.55 -0.74
CA LEU A 33 -10.19 1.40 -0.39
C LEU A 33 -9.71 0.63 -1.64
N ASP A 34 -10.47 0.66 -2.75
CA ASP A 34 -10.09 0.05 -4.03
C ASP A 34 -8.85 0.69 -4.69
N LYS A 35 -8.62 1.99 -4.40
CA LYS A 35 -7.41 2.74 -4.80
C LYS A 35 -6.30 2.66 -3.75
N SER A 36 -6.59 2.11 -2.57
CA SER A 36 -5.60 1.94 -1.51
C SER A 36 -4.82 0.65 -1.71
N ASN A 37 -3.52 0.70 -1.42
CA ASN A 37 -2.62 -0.44 -1.52
C ASN A 37 -1.87 -0.65 -0.21
N ILE A 38 -1.61 -1.92 0.14
CA ILE A 38 -0.68 -2.30 1.21
C ILE A 38 0.59 -2.90 0.61
N TYR A 39 1.72 -2.54 1.20
CA TYR A 39 3.05 -2.99 0.79
C TYR A 39 3.76 -3.66 1.96
N GLY A 40 4.31 -4.84 1.72
CA GLY A 40 4.93 -5.67 2.74
C GLY A 40 6.43 -5.42 2.80
N ILE A 41 6.97 -5.24 3.99
CA ILE A 41 8.41 -5.21 4.22
C ILE A 41 8.75 -6.43 5.05
N ASN A 42 9.57 -7.33 4.50
CA ASN A 42 9.95 -8.59 5.15
C ASN A 42 8.75 -9.46 5.59
N LEU A 43 7.65 -9.40 4.85
CA LEU A 43 6.47 -10.24 5.03
C LEU A 43 6.32 -11.16 3.83
N ASP A 44 5.94 -12.40 4.07
CA ASP A 44 5.53 -13.29 2.98
C ASP A 44 4.15 -12.92 2.42
N GLN A 45 3.86 -13.46 1.24
CA GLN A 45 2.65 -13.15 0.50
C GLN A 45 1.36 -13.53 1.26
N ALA A 46 1.39 -14.63 2.03
CA ALA A 46 0.22 -15.09 2.76
C ALA A 46 -0.13 -14.13 3.91
N HIS A 47 0.89 -13.67 4.64
CA HIS A 47 0.72 -12.70 5.71
C HIS A 47 0.18 -11.37 5.19
N ILE A 48 0.77 -10.79 4.13
CA ILE A 48 0.29 -9.51 3.60
C ILE A 48 -1.10 -9.61 2.99
N SER A 49 -1.44 -10.70 2.32
CA SER A 49 -2.77 -10.88 1.74
C SER A 49 -3.86 -10.86 2.82
N ARG A 50 -3.61 -11.52 3.96
CA ARG A 50 -4.53 -11.48 5.11
C ARG A 50 -4.67 -10.07 5.72
N LEU A 51 -3.60 -9.27 5.71
CA LEU A 51 -3.65 -7.87 6.16
C LEU A 51 -4.39 -6.97 5.14
N ALA A 52 -4.28 -7.26 3.85
CA ALA A 52 -5.00 -6.54 2.80
C ALA A 52 -6.51 -6.79 2.89
N GLU A 53 -6.93 -8.03 3.12
CA GLU A 53 -8.33 -8.40 3.38
C GLU A 53 -8.90 -7.65 4.60
N THR A 54 -8.10 -7.53 5.66
CA THR A 54 -8.45 -6.78 6.88
C THR A 54 -8.78 -5.31 6.55
N LEU A 55 -7.98 -4.68 5.69
CA LEU A 55 -8.15 -3.30 5.25
C LEU A 55 -9.14 -3.12 4.08
N GLU A 56 -9.58 -4.20 3.44
CA GLU A 56 -10.30 -4.20 2.15
C GLU A 56 -9.54 -3.45 1.04
N CYS A 57 -8.21 -3.60 0.99
CA CYS A 57 -7.35 -2.96 0.00
C CYS A 57 -6.56 -3.98 -0.82
N LYS A 58 -5.80 -3.51 -1.81
CA LYS A 58 -5.00 -4.39 -2.70
C LYS A 58 -3.59 -4.61 -2.13
N VAL A 59 -3.05 -5.82 -2.32
CA VAL A 59 -1.61 -6.06 -2.13
C VAL A 59 -0.87 -5.54 -3.37
N SER A 60 0.19 -4.75 -3.16
CA SER A 60 1.07 -4.30 -4.23
C SER A 60 2.54 -4.65 -3.95
N GLY A 61 3.34 -4.71 -5.02
CA GLY A 61 4.75 -5.06 -4.99
C GLY A 61 5.70 -3.87 -4.90
N TRP A 62 6.99 -4.15 -4.73
CA TRP A 62 8.08 -3.17 -4.82
C TRP A 62 8.72 -3.19 -6.22
N PRO A 63 9.23 -2.06 -6.74
CA PRO A 63 9.22 -0.71 -6.15
C PRO A 63 7.82 -0.06 -6.16
N ILE A 64 7.58 0.86 -5.23
CA ILE A 64 6.28 1.54 -5.09
C ILE A 64 6.24 2.75 -6.02
N LEU A 65 5.23 2.89 -6.87
CA LEU A 65 5.00 4.15 -7.59
C LEU A 65 4.24 5.13 -6.70
N TYR A 66 4.87 6.24 -6.35
CA TYR A 66 4.26 7.33 -5.60
C TYR A 66 4.38 8.63 -6.40
N LEU A 67 3.23 9.15 -6.85
CA LEU A 67 3.18 10.35 -7.70
C LEU A 67 4.04 10.23 -8.97
N GLY A 68 3.98 9.07 -9.64
CA GLY A 68 4.79 8.76 -10.82
C GLY A 68 6.25 8.38 -10.50
N LEU A 69 6.70 8.51 -9.25
CA LEU A 69 8.09 8.24 -8.88
C LEU A 69 8.24 6.87 -8.21
N PRO A 70 9.16 6.01 -8.67
CA PRO A 70 9.47 4.75 -8.01
C PRO A 70 10.21 4.99 -6.67
N LEU A 71 9.63 4.50 -5.58
CA LEU A 71 10.17 4.48 -4.24
C LEU A 71 10.66 3.07 -3.88
N GLY A 72 11.90 3.00 -3.40
CA GLY A 72 12.60 1.73 -3.19
C GLY A 72 13.14 1.13 -4.49
N GLY A 73 14.00 0.12 -4.40
CA GLY A 73 14.69 -0.45 -5.57
C GLY A 73 16.07 0.15 -5.83
N ASN A 74 16.71 -0.24 -6.95
CA ASN A 74 18.05 0.22 -7.32
C ASN A 74 17.98 1.28 -8.42
N PRO A 75 18.27 2.57 -8.12
CA PRO A 75 18.20 3.64 -9.11
C PRO A 75 19.24 3.55 -10.24
N ARG A 76 20.21 2.63 -10.11
CA ARG A 76 21.21 2.34 -11.15
C ARG A 76 20.81 1.18 -12.06
N ALA A 77 19.71 0.48 -11.77
CA ALA A 77 19.24 -0.59 -12.63
C ALA A 77 18.66 0.00 -13.92
N GLY A 78 18.98 -0.64 -15.06
CA GLY A 78 18.33 -0.33 -16.33
C GLY A 78 16.82 -0.56 -16.17
N GLY A 79 16.03 0.43 -16.56
CA GLY A 79 14.58 0.40 -16.47
C GLY A 79 13.97 0.91 -15.17
N PHE A 80 14.78 1.27 -14.17
CA PHE A 80 14.26 1.83 -12.91
C PHE A 80 13.43 3.11 -13.14
N TRP A 81 13.85 3.94 -14.09
CA TRP A 81 13.22 5.22 -14.40
C TRP A 81 12.19 5.14 -15.53
N ASP A 82 11.94 3.95 -16.11
CA ASP A 82 11.00 3.81 -17.23
C ASP A 82 9.61 4.38 -16.92
N PRO A 83 8.99 4.13 -15.74
CA PRO A 83 7.68 4.71 -15.42
C PRO A 83 7.69 6.23 -15.39
N VAL A 84 8.81 6.86 -15.03
CA VAL A 84 8.95 8.32 -15.02
C VAL A 84 9.09 8.84 -16.44
N ILE A 85 9.89 8.16 -17.27
CA ILE A 85 10.15 8.55 -18.66
C ILE A 85 8.88 8.43 -19.50
N GLU A 86 8.11 7.35 -19.32
CA GLU A 86 6.85 7.09 -20.04
C GLU A 86 5.81 8.18 -19.77
N GLU A 87 5.67 8.65 -18.52
CA GLU A 87 4.78 9.77 -18.15
C GLU A 87 5.15 11.10 -18.83
N PHE A 88 6.42 11.31 -19.20
CA PHE A 88 6.86 12.50 -19.95
C PHE A 88 6.79 12.34 -21.47
N GLN A 89 6.46 11.15 -21.98
CA GLN A 89 6.38 10.85 -23.42
C GLN A 89 4.94 10.74 -23.95
N GLU A 90 3.92 10.95 -23.12
CA GLU A 90 2.54 11.13 -23.59
C GLU A 90 2.38 12.53 -24.23
N ASP A 91 2.18 12.54 -25.56
CA ASP A 91 1.80 13.70 -26.39
C ASP A 91 0.39 14.25 -26.06
#